data_AF-A0A382BQG4-F1
#
_entry.id   AF-A0A382BQG4-F1
#
_cell.length_a   1.000
_cell.length_b   1.000
_cell.length_c   1.000
_cell.angle_alpha   90.00
_cell.angle_beta   90.00
_cell.angle_gamma   90.00
#
_symmetry.space_group_name_H-M   'P 1'
#
loop_
_entity.id
_entity.type
_entity.pdbx_description
1 polymer ?
#
loop_
_entity_poly.entity_id
_entity_poly.type
_entity_poly.pdbx_seq_one_letter_code
_entity_poly.pdbx_strand_id
1 'polypeptide(L)'
;IQLTLTQKIQLSGAVIVTTPQDIALSDVRKGADMFRKVNTPVLGVVENMSGLTLKGTVYDSEKNPLKSGFVEVEEKYNSQIDENGTFTLIIDLFKKGGGERESQRLGVPLLGKIPLSQTIMDSTDAGNPIAFGSPDNPYSEIFSNIVLQIAKDLGH
;
A
#
# COMPACT_ATOMS: atom_id res chain seq x y z
N ILE A 1 3.99 -26.83 -4.27
CA ILE A 1 3.16 -26.23 -5.33
C ILE A 1 3.87 -25.04 -5.98
N GLN A 2 4.38 -24.05 -5.23
CA GLN A 2 5.14 -22.90 -5.77
C GLN A 2 6.35 -23.30 -6.65
N LEU A 3 7.23 -24.18 -6.17
CA LEU A 3 8.48 -24.53 -6.88
C LEU A 3 8.25 -25.23 -8.24
N THR A 4 7.15 -25.97 -8.37
CA THR A 4 6.85 -26.77 -9.57
C THR A 4 6.23 -25.93 -10.69
N LEU A 5 5.54 -24.84 -10.33
CA LEU A 5 4.92 -23.92 -11.30
C LEU A 5 5.99 -22.97 -11.90
N THR A 6 6.90 -22.46 -11.07
CA THR A 6 8.02 -21.60 -11.49
C THR A 6 9.04 -22.33 -12.36
N GLN A 7 9.13 -23.66 -12.27
CA GLN A 7 10.02 -24.46 -13.14
C GLN A 7 9.41 -24.75 -14.52
N LYS A 8 8.09 -24.63 -14.68
CA LYS A 8 7.39 -24.86 -15.96
C LYS A 8 7.16 -23.58 -16.76
N ILE A 9 7.24 -22.42 -16.12
CA ILE A 9 6.98 -21.11 -16.72
C ILE A 9 8.16 -20.20 -16.39
N GLN A 10 8.85 -19.67 -17.40
CA GLN A 10 9.84 -18.61 -17.19
C GLN A 10 9.10 -17.35 -16.73
N LEU A 11 9.29 -16.98 -15.46
CA LEU A 11 8.72 -15.75 -14.91
C LEU A 11 9.60 -14.56 -15.28
N SER A 12 8.99 -13.50 -15.79
CA SER A 12 9.69 -12.22 -16.08
C SER A 12 10.18 -11.52 -14.82
N GLY A 13 9.55 -11.79 -13.68
CA GLY A 13 9.96 -11.29 -12.37
C GLY A 13 8.95 -11.60 -11.28
N ALA A 14 9.27 -11.20 -10.06
CA ALA A 14 8.45 -11.38 -8.87
C ALA A 14 8.35 -10.07 -8.08
N VAL A 15 7.16 -9.77 -7.56
CA VAL A 15 6.95 -8.69 -6.59
C VAL A 15 6.70 -9.31 -5.22
N ILE A 16 7.40 -8.80 -4.22
CA ILE A 16 7.25 -9.24 -2.83
C ILE A 16 6.25 -8.32 -2.14
N VAL A 17 5.17 -8.87 -1.59
CA VAL A 17 4.25 -8.14 -0.73
C VAL A 17 4.55 -8.48 0.73
N THR A 18 4.73 -7.47 1.56
CA THR A 18 4.95 -7.61 3.00
C THR A 18 4.02 -6.70 3.79
N THR A 19 4.07 -6.79 5.10
CA THR A 19 3.34 -5.92 6.03
C THR A 19 4.32 -5.35 7.05
N PRO A 20 3.99 -4.26 7.77
CA PRO A 20 4.98 -3.55 8.59
C PRO A 20 5.49 -4.35 9.81
N GLN A 21 4.80 -5.44 10.16
CA GLN A 21 5.10 -6.26 11.34
C GLN A 21 6.34 -7.15 11.12
N ASP A 22 7.17 -7.26 12.16
CA ASP A 22 8.43 -8.01 12.11
C ASP A 22 8.26 -9.51 11.82
N ILE A 23 7.09 -10.08 12.12
CA ILE A 23 6.79 -11.51 11.89
C ILE A 23 6.67 -11.82 10.38
N ALA A 24 6.21 -10.88 9.56
CA ALA A 24 6.08 -11.07 8.11
C ALA A 24 7.45 -11.20 7.41
N LEU A 25 8.53 -10.74 8.06
CA LEU A 25 9.87 -10.73 7.49
C LEU A 25 10.45 -12.13 7.29
N SER A 26 10.13 -13.10 8.16
CA SER A 26 10.66 -14.46 8.03
C SER A 26 10.11 -15.20 6.80
N ASP A 27 8.87 -14.90 6.42
CA ASP A 27 8.24 -15.53 5.25
C ASP A 27 8.68 -14.87 3.95
N VAL A 28 8.87 -13.54 3.96
CA VAL A 28 9.47 -12.81 2.83
C VAL A 28 10.87 -13.34 2.51
N ARG A 29 11.68 -13.64 3.52
CA ARG A 29 13.02 -14.23 3.32
C ARG A 29 12.97 -15.54 2.55
N LYS A 30 12.12 -16.48 2.98
CA LYS A 30 11.95 -17.78 2.31
C LYS A 30 11.44 -17.61 0.87
N GLY A 31 10.51 -16.69 0.64
CA GLY A 31 9.98 -16.38 -0.68
C GLY A 31 11.05 -15.83 -1.63
N ALA A 32 11.83 -14.84 -1.18
CA ALA A 32 12.90 -14.25 -1.98
C ALA A 32 14.01 -15.27 -2.31
N ASP A 33 14.39 -16.13 -1.35
CA ASP A 33 15.37 -17.19 -1.59
C ASP A 33 14.86 -18.25 -2.58
N MET A 34 13.55 -18.51 -2.59
CA MET A 34 12.93 -19.39 -3.58
C MET A 34 13.05 -18.81 -4.99
N PHE A 35 12.75 -17.53 -5.19
CA PHE A 35 12.88 -16.87 -6.51
C PHE A 35 14.32 -16.85 -7.02
N ARG A 36 15.31 -16.65 -6.12
CA ARG A 36 16.73 -16.79 -6.48
C ARG A 36 17.08 -18.19 -6.99
N LYS A 37 16.57 -19.25 -6.34
CA LYS A 37 16.82 -20.64 -6.75
C LYS A 37 16.21 -21.01 -8.10
N VAL A 38 15.18 -20.29 -8.53
CA VAL A 38 14.50 -20.52 -9.83
C VAL A 38 14.84 -19.43 -10.87
N ASN A 39 15.91 -18.65 -10.63
CA ASN A 39 16.38 -17.60 -11.53
C ASN A 39 15.31 -16.56 -11.91
N THR A 40 14.37 -16.27 -11.01
CA THR A 40 13.37 -15.21 -11.22
C THR A 40 13.82 -13.92 -10.52
N PRO A 41 13.95 -12.79 -11.24
CA PRO A 41 14.36 -11.53 -10.62
C PRO A 41 13.25 -11.00 -9.71
N VAL A 42 13.62 -10.51 -8.52
CA VAL A 42 12.69 -9.76 -7.66
C VAL A 42 12.71 -8.31 -8.10
N LEU A 43 11.57 -7.81 -8.57
CA LEU A 43 11.42 -6.46 -9.14
C LEU A 43 11.28 -5.39 -8.04
N GLY A 44 10.75 -5.77 -6.87
CA GLY A 44 10.62 -4.85 -5.76
C GLY A 44 9.74 -5.36 -4.63
N VAL A 45 9.59 -4.52 -3.62
CA VAL A 45 8.78 -4.78 -2.43
C VAL A 45 7.58 -3.82 -2.40
N VAL A 46 6.41 -4.31 -2.03
CA VAL A 46 5.23 -3.51 -1.70
C VAL A 46 4.92 -3.73 -0.22
N GLU A 47 4.80 -2.63 0.54
CA GLU A 47 4.33 -2.68 1.92
C GLU A 47 2.81 -2.51 1.95
N ASN A 48 2.09 -3.61 2.18
CA ASN A 48 0.66 -3.58 2.43
C ASN A 48 0.36 -3.22 3.89
N MET A 49 -0.85 -2.78 4.20
CA MET A 49 -1.31 -2.41 5.54
C MET A 49 -0.43 -1.34 6.22
N SER A 50 0.07 -0.38 5.42
CA SER A 50 0.97 0.70 5.85
C SER A 50 0.21 1.86 6.52
N GLY A 51 -0.43 1.56 7.65
CA GLY A 51 -1.28 2.50 8.37
C GLY A 51 -2.76 2.33 8.04
N LEU A 52 -3.60 3.15 8.67
CA LEU A 52 -5.04 3.17 8.52
C LEU A 52 -5.47 4.57 8.09
N THR A 53 -6.13 4.67 6.95
CA THR A 53 -6.77 5.91 6.53
C THR A 53 -8.14 6.04 7.19
N LEU A 54 -8.28 7.06 8.02
CA LEU A 54 -9.55 7.49 8.59
C LEU A 54 -10.06 8.72 7.85
N LYS A 55 -11.24 8.59 7.25
CA LYS A 55 -11.96 9.69 6.62
C LYS A 55 -13.23 9.97 7.42
N GLY A 56 -13.52 11.24 7.66
CA GLY A 56 -14.71 11.65 8.36
C GLY A 56 -15.11 13.08 8.03
N THR A 57 -16.26 13.49 8.56
CA THR A 57 -16.78 14.85 8.42
C THR A 57 -16.95 15.46 9.81
N VAL A 58 -16.47 16.68 9.99
CA VAL A 58 -16.64 17.45 11.22
C VAL A 58 -17.83 18.40 11.04
N TYR A 59 -18.68 18.43 12.06
CA TYR A 59 -19.85 19.29 12.07
C TYR A 59 -19.78 20.27 13.25
N ASP A 60 -20.39 21.44 13.07
CA ASP A 60 -20.63 22.39 14.15
C ASP A 60 -21.78 21.92 15.08
N SER A 61 -22.13 22.76 16.07
CA SER A 61 -23.23 22.49 17.02
C SER A 61 -24.61 22.39 16.36
N GLU A 62 -24.77 22.92 15.15
CA GLU A 62 -26.01 22.93 14.38
C GLU A 62 -26.06 21.81 13.33
N LYS A 63 -25.03 20.95 13.29
CA LYS A 63 -24.82 19.89 12.28
C LYS A 63 -24.52 20.40 10.87
N ASN A 64 -24.01 21.62 10.72
CA ASN A 64 -23.46 22.07 9.43
C ASN A 64 -22.00 21.60 9.30
N PRO A 65 -21.55 21.17 8.11
CA PRO A 65 -20.14 20.83 7.90
C PRO A 65 -19.22 22.02 8.20
N LEU A 66 -18.18 21.77 8.98
CA LEU A 66 -17.23 22.80 9.39
C LEU A 66 -16.31 23.16 8.21
N LYS A 67 -16.47 24.34 7.62
CA LYS A 67 -15.79 24.72 6.35
C LYS A 67 -14.26 24.88 6.43
N SER A 68 -13.70 24.91 7.63
CA SER A 68 -12.27 25.08 7.87
C SER A 68 -11.91 24.71 9.30
N GLY A 69 -10.69 24.24 9.51
CA GLY A 69 -10.14 23.95 10.83
C GLY A 69 -9.09 22.85 10.74
N PHE A 70 -8.63 22.39 11.89
CA PHE A 70 -7.70 21.27 11.99
C PHE A 70 -8.31 20.20 12.89
N VAL A 71 -8.19 18.95 12.47
CA VAL A 71 -8.38 17.79 13.34
C VAL A 71 -7.00 17.39 13.81
N GLU A 72 -6.82 17.28 15.13
CA GLU A 72 -5.61 16.78 15.74
C GLU A 72 -5.95 15.61 16.66
N VAL A 73 -5.17 14.54 16.56
CA VAL A 73 -5.31 13.31 17.34
C VAL A 73 -3.96 13.01 17.97
N GLU A 74 -3.96 12.92 19.31
CA GLU A 74 -2.79 12.58 20.13
C GLU A 74 -1.54 13.46 19.86
N GLU A 75 -1.73 14.74 19.48
CA GLU A 75 -0.63 15.68 19.12
C GLU A 75 0.32 15.14 18.03
N LYS A 76 -0.12 14.11 17.30
CA LYS A 76 0.73 13.34 16.38
C LYS A 76 0.16 13.30 14.98
N TYR A 77 -1.15 13.11 14.87
CA TYR A 77 -1.83 13.03 13.57
C TYR A 77 -2.71 14.25 13.42
N ASN A 78 -2.46 15.05 12.39
CA ASN A 78 -3.28 16.20 12.09
C ASN A 78 -3.67 16.22 10.61
N SER A 79 -4.80 16.86 10.33
CA SER A 79 -5.32 17.06 8.99
C SER A 79 -6.13 18.35 8.95
N GLN A 80 -5.98 19.09 7.87
CA GLN A 80 -6.82 20.25 7.61
C GLN A 80 -8.20 19.78 7.12
N ILE A 81 -9.24 20.45 7.60
CA ILE A 81 -10.61 20.22 7.16
C ILE A 81 -10.83 20.98 5.85
N ASP A 82 -11.38 20.29 4.84
CA ASP A 82 -11.71 20.90 3.55
C ASP A 82 -13.01 21.73 3.59
N GLU A 83 -13.34 22.37 2.47
CA GLU A 83 -14.53 23.21 2.32
C GLU A 83 -15.86 22.44 2.53
N ASN A 84 -15.84 21.11 2.40
CA ASN A 84 -16.97 20.22 2.61
C ASN A 84 -17.04 19.68 4.05
N GLY A 85 -16.17 20.15 4.95
CA GLY A 85 -16.08 19.66 6.32
C GLY A 85 -15.40 18.30 6.45
N THR A 86 -14.77 17.80 5.39
CA THR A 86 -14.16 16.47 5.37
C THR A 86 -12.70 16.56 5.77
N PHE A 87 -12.23 15.54 6.50
CA PHE A 87 -10.82 15.35 6.82
C PHE A 87 -10.37 13.94 6.45
N THR A 88 -9.07 13.78 6.22
CA THR A 88 -8.43 12.48 6.03
C THR A 88 -7.17 12.40 6.91
N LEU A 89 -7.12 11.43 7.81
CA LEU A 89 -5.98 11.14 8.67
C LEU A 89 -5.38 9.79 8.28
N ILE A 90 -4.05 9.69 8.27
CA ILE A 90 -3.35 8.40 8.12
C ILE A 90 -2.69 8.09 9.46
N ILE A 91 -3.24 7.10 10.16
CA ILE A 91 -2.80 6.68 11.49
C ILE A 91 -1.90 5.46 11.39
N ASP A 92 -0.83 5.44 12.17
CA ASP A 92 0.05 4.28 12.26
C ASP A 92 -0.57 3.23 13.19
N LEU A 93 -1.27 2.26 12.61
CA LEU A 93 -1.82 1.14 13.38
C LEU A 93 -0.71 0.18 13.86
N PHE A 94 0.42 0.13 13.16
CA PHE A 94 1.56 -0.74 13.44
C PHE A 94 2.88 0.04 13.40
N LYS A 95 3.97 -0.60 13.87
CA LYS A 95 5.33 -0.09 13.66
C LYS A 95 5.59 0.11 12.17
N LYS A 96 6.26 1.19 11.80
CA LYS A 96 6.61 1.52 10.41
C LYS A 96 7.90 0.84 9.96
N GLY A 97 8.07 0.70 8.64
CA GLY A 97 9.36 0.43 8.03
C GLY A 97 9.67 -1.04 7.78
N GLY A 98 8.68 -1.94 7.82
CA GLY A 98 8.90 -3.36 7.49
C GLY A 98 9.29 -3.52 6.01
N GLY A 99 8.56 -2.86 5.13
CA GLY A 99 8.81 -2.83 3.69
C GLY A 99 10.15 -2.21 3.32
N GLU A 100 10.50 -1.05 3.89
CA GLU A 100 11.82 -0.43 3.66
C GLU A 100 12.97 -1.35 4.07
N ARG A 101 12.88 -1.96 5.26
CA ARG A 101 13.92 -2.87 5.74
C ARG A 101 14.11 -4.05 4.79
N GLU A 102 13.02 -4.60 4.26
CA GLU A 102 13.10 -5.71 3.30
C GLU A 102 13.61 -5.28 1.93
N SER A 103 13.16 -4.13 1.42
CA SER A 103 13.68 -3.53 0.19
C SER A 103 15.20 -3.35 0.26
N GLN A 104 15.71 -2.77 1.36
CA GLN A 104 17.14 -2.60 1.60
C GLN A 104 17.88 -3.93 1.71
N ARG A 105 17.33 -4.90 2.46
CA ARG A 105 17.94 -6.22 2.65
C ARG A 105 18.04 -7.00 1.33
N LEU A 106 17.05 -6.87 0.46
CA LEU A 106 17.01 -7.55 -0.83
C LEU A 106 17.77 -6.80 -1.92
N GLY A 107 18.06 -5.51 -1.73
CA GLY A 107 18.71 -4.65 -2.72
C GLY A 107 17.78 -4.31 -3.89
N VAL A 108 16.47 -4.21 -3.64
CA VAL A 108 15.42 -3.96 -4.65
C VAL A 108 14.57 -2.76 -4.21
N PRO A 109 13.91 -2.02 -5.12
CA PRO A 109 13.14 -0.84 -4.73
C PRO A 109 11.91 -1.17 -3.88
N LEU A 110 11.51 -0.22 -3.03
CA LEU A 110 10.18 -0.19 -2.44
C LEU A 110 9.23 0.45 -3.46
N LEU A 111 8.40 -0.37 -4.09
CA LEU A 111 7.51 0.04 -5.18
C LEU A 111 6.35 0.91 -4.68
N GLY A 112 5.89 0.67 -3.46
CA GLY A 112 4.80 1.45 -2.88
C GLY A 112 4.34 0.97 -1.51
N LYS A 113 3.48 1.79 -0.92
CA LYS A 113 2.86 1.59 0.39
C LYS A 113 1.35 1.68 0.26
N ILE A 114 0.66 0.61 0.62
CA ILE A 114 -0.80 0.53 0.51
C ILE A 114 -1.37 0.62 1.94
N PRO A 115 -2.13 1.68 2.29
CA PRO A 115 -2.76 1.78 3.60
C PRO A 115 -4.01 0.89 3.69
N LEU A 116 -4.42 0.55 4.92
CA LEU A 116 -5.77 0.05 5.18
C LEU A 116 -6.75 1.20 4.98
N SER A 117 -7.74 1.00 4.13
CA SER A 117 -8.74 2.02 3.83
C SER A 117 -10.07 1.35 3.55
N GLN A 118 -11.13 1.88 4.15
CA GLN A 118 -12.50 1.43 3.88
C GLN A 118 -12.85 1.59 2.40
N THR A 119 -12.39 2.67 1.75
CA THR A 119 -12.61 2.89 0.32
C THR A 119 -12.00 1.78 -0.55
N ILE A 120 -10.81 1.28 -0.19
CA ILE A 120 -10.17 0.17 -0.92
C ILE A 120 -10.99 -1.12 -0.72
N MET A 121 -11.39 -1.40 0.52
CA MET A 121 -12.20 -2.57 0.90
C MET A 121 -13.54 -2.57 0.15
N ASP A 122 -14.34 -1.52 0.32
CA ASP A 122 -15.67 -1.39 -0.27
C ASP A 122 -15.63 -1.53 -1.80
N SER A 123 -14.63 -0.93 -2.46
CA SER A 123 -14.46 -1.04 -3.91
C SER A 123 -14.17 -2.48 -4.36
N THR A 124 -13.39 -3.21 -3.57
CA THR A 124 -13.01 -4.60 -3.86
C THR A 124 -14.18 -5.55 -3.62
N ASP A 125 -14.91 -5.37 -2.52
CA ASP A 125 -16.12 -6.15 -2.18
C ASP A 125 -17.24 -5.92 -3.20
N ALA A 126 -17.35 -4.71 -3.75
CA ALA A 126 -18.26 -4.38 -4.84
C ALA A 126 -17.86 -4.97 -6.21
N GLY A 127 -16.67 -5.60 -6.31
CA GLY A 127 -16.16 -6.16 -7.56
C GLY A 127 -15.63 -5.10 -8.54
N ASN A 128 -15.39 -3.87 -8.10
CA ASN A 128 -14.84 -2.78 -8.91
C ASN A 128 -13.61 -2.17 -8.22
N PRO A 129 -12.44 -2.82 -8.31
CA PRO A 129 -11.25 -2.39 -7.57
C PRO A 129 -10.84 -0.95 -7.87
N ILE A 130 -10.39 -0.23 -6.85
CA ILE A 130 -10.05 1.20 -6.93
C ILE A 130 -9.06 1.54 -8.06
N ALA A 131 -8.15 0.61 -8.40
CA ALA A 131 -7.16 0.77 -9.46
C ALA A 131 -7.77 0.92 -10.87
N PHE A 132 -9.02 0.48 -11.08
CA PHE A 132 -9.73 0.60 -12.36
C PHE A 132 -10.96 1.50 -12.26
N GLY A 133 -11.68 1.41 -11.15
CA GLY A 133 -12.98 2.06 -10.98
C GLY A 133 -12.94 3.55 -10.65
N SER A 134 -11.80 4.10 -10.23
CA SER A 134 -11.68 5.51 -9.83
C SER A 134 -10.26 6.06 -10.04
N PRO A 135 -9.90 6.47 -11.29
CA PRO A 135 -8.56 6.96 -11.62
C PRO A 135 -8.11 8.17 -10.80
N ASP A 136 -9.04 9.07 -10.48
CA ASP A 136 -8.75 10.30 -9.71
C ASP A 136 -8.64 10.06 -8.20
N ASN A 137 -8.84 8.82 -7.73
CA ASN A 137 -8.72 8.49 -6.33
C ASN A 137 -7.23 8.39 -5.92
N PRO A 138 -6.80 9.01 -4.81
CA PRO A 138 -5.40 8.92 -4.35
C PRO A 138 -4.89 7.49 -4.17
N TYR A 139 -5.76 6.54 -3.81
CA TYR A 139 -5.36 5.12 -3.72
C TYR A 139 -5.09 4.50 -5.08
N SER A 140 -5.79 4.93 -6.13
CA SER A 140 -5.55 4.45 -7.49
C SER A 140 -4.15 4.86 -7.97
N GLU A 141 -3.75 6.10 -7.67
CA GLU A 141 -2.41 6.62 -7.99
C GLU A 141 -1.29 5.75 -7.39
N ILE A 142 -1.48 5.22 -6.16
CA ILE A 142 -0.52 4.29 -5.53
C ILE A 142 -0.32 3.04 -6.42
N PHE A 143 -1.40 2.43 -6.90
CA PHE A 143 -1.32 1.25 -7.77
C PHE A 143 -0.72 1.59 -9.13
N SER A 144 -1.10 2.71 -9.74
CA SER A 144 -0.53 3.18 -11.00
C SER A 144 0.99 3.39 -10.88
N ASN A 145 1.45 4.02 -9.80
CA ASN A 145 2.87 4.26 -9.56
C ASN A 145 3.66 2.95 -9.36
N ILE A 146 3.07 1.94 -8.70
CA ILE A 146 3.67 0.60 -8.58
C ILE A 146 3.81 -0.03 -9.98
N VAL A 147 2.75 0.01 -10.79
CA VAL A 147 2.74 -0.58 -12.14
C VAL A 147 3.75 0.11 -13.05
N LEU A 148 3.85 1.44 -13.02
CA LEU A 148 4.81 2.20 -13.83
C LEU A 148 6.26 1.83 -13.51
N GLN A 149 6.59 1.63 -12.23
CA GLN A 149 7.92 1.18 -11.82
C GLN A 149 8.21 -0.25 -12.31
N ILE A 150 7.24 -1.16 -12.18
CA ILE A 150 7.38 -2.54 -12.67
C ILE A 150 7.55 -2.58 -14.19
N ALA A 151 6.74 -1.82 -14.93
CA ALA A 151 6.81 -1.77 -16.40
C ALA A 151 8.18 -1.28 -16.87
N LYS A 152 8.70 -0.22 -16.24
CA LYS A 152 10.03 0.32 -16.50
C LYS A 152 11.13 -0.73 -16.31
N ASP A 153 11.08 -1.51 -15.23
CA ASP A 153 12.07 -2.56 -14.94
C ASP A 153 11.99 -3.74 -15.91
N LEU A 154 10.79 -4.01 -16.46
CA LEU A 154 10.58 -5.04 -17.48
C LEU A 154 10.85 -4.56 -18.92
N GLY A 155 11.19 -3.28 -19.11
CA GLY A 155 11.48 -2.69 -20.42
C GLY A 155 10.23 -2.41 -21.27
N HIS A 156 9.10 -2.15 -20.62
CA HIS A 156 7.82 -1.77 -21.23
C HIS A 156 7.50 -0.28 -21.06
#